data_AF-A0A2R6AD60-F1
#
_entry.id   AF-A0A2R6AD60-F1
#
_cell.length_a   1.000
_cell.length_b   1.000
_cell.length_c   1.000
_cell.angle_alpha   90.00
_cell.angle_beta   90.00
_cell.angle_gamma   90.00
#
_symmetry.space_group_name_H-M   'P 1'
#
loop_
_entity.id
_entity.type
_entity.pdbx_description
1 polymer ?
#
loop_
_entity_poly.entity_id
_entity_poly.type
_entity_poly.pdbx_seq_one_letter_code
_entity_poly.pdbx_strand_id
1 'polypeptide(L)'
;MGKDTKRLRELNELKCLIEETREGWGIFLTRGLLNSEGRKVCARIGSLAGRLFPERSYNVKRIIGDGSDYHIDKVLNELYELILCEFQNSRSH
;
A
#
# COMPACT_ATOMS: atom_id res chain seq x y z
N MET A 1 24.88 0.19 -7.33
CA MET A 1 24.41 -1.21 -7.19
C MET A 1 23.63 -1.51 -5.90
N GLY A 2 23.77 -0.79 -4.77
CA GLY A 2 23.04 -1.11 -3.53
C GLY A 2 21.64 -0.48 -3.36
N LYS A 3 21.35 0.64 -4.02
CA LYS A 3 20.09 1.39 -3.86
C LYS A 3 18.92 0.74 -4.60
N ASP A 4 19.16 0.20 -5.79
CA ASP A 4 18.12 -0.42 -6.62
C ASP A 4 17.62 -1.73 -5.99
N THR A 5 18.52 -2.53 -5.41
CA THR A 5 18.17 -3.76 -4.69
C THR A 5 17.33 -3.49 -3.45
N LYS A 6 17.62 -2.40 -2.71
CA LYS A 6 16.82 -2.02 -1.53
C LYS A 6 15.43 -1.55 -1.96
N ARG A 7 15.33 -0.67 -2.97
CA ARG A 7 14.06 -0.15 -3.48
C ARG A 7 13.17 -1.28 -4.01
N LEU A 8 13.72 -2.22 -4.77
CA LEU A 8 12.98 -3.38 -5.28
C LEU A 8 12.45 -4.28 -4.16
N ARG A 9 13.23 -4.49 -3.09
CA ARG A 9 12.76 -5.23 -1.91
C ARG A 9 11.61 -4.52 -1.21
N GLU A 10 11.73 -3.20 -1.00
CA GLU A 10 10.67 -2.39 -0.39
C GLU A 10 9.41 -2.33 -1.27
N LEU A 11 9.55 -2.27 -2.60
CA LEU A 11 8.42 -2.39 -3.55
C LEU A 11 7.73 -3.76 -3.46
N ASN A 12 8.51 -4.83 -3.36
CA ASN A 12 7.96 -6.18 -3.21
C ASN A 12 7.26 -6.35 -1.85
N GLU A 13 7.83 -5.81 -0.77
CA GLU A 13 7.19 -5.78 0.55
C GLU A 13 5.85 -5.03 0.50
N LEU A 14 5.82 -3.86 -0.14
CA LEU A 14 4.58 -3.09 -0.30
C LEU A 14 3.53 -3.86 -1.12
N LYS A 15 3.95 -4.54 -2.19
CA LYS A 15 3.08 -5.40 -3.01
C LYS A 15 2.45 -6.50 -2.16
N CYS A 16 3.28 -7.27 -1.44
CA CYS A 16 2.82 -8.38 -0.60
C CYS A 16 1.85 -7.89 0.48
N LEU A 17 2.15 -6.77 1.14
CA LEU A 17 1.24 -6.20 2.15
C LEU A 17 -0.12 -5.84 1.56
N ILE A 18 -0.18 -5.30 0.35
CA ILE A 18 -1.45 -4.97 -0.31
C ILE A 18 -2.23 -6.26 -0.65
N GLU A 19 -1.55 -7.29 -1.19
CA GLU A 19 -2.16 -8.58 -1.51
C GLU A 19 -2.71 -9.27 -0.25
N GLU A 20 -1.91 -9.38 0.81
CA GLU A 20 -2.33 -9.94 2.09
C GLU A 20 -3.50 -9.17 2.71
N THR A 21 -3.51 -7.83 2.56
CA THR A 21 -4.63 -7.01 3.05
C THR A 21 -5.92 -7.31 2.30
N ARG A 22 -5.84 -7.53 0.98
CA ARG A 22 -6.99 -7.87 0.13
C ARG A 22 -7.51 -9.28 0.39
N GLU A 23 -6.61 -10.25 0.58
CA GLU A 23 -6.99 -11.62 0.97
C GLU A 23 -7.63 -11.65 2.37
N GLY A 24 -7.05 -10.89 3.31
CA GLY A 24 -7.54 -10.75 4.68
C GLY A 24 -8.64 -9.70 4.86
N TRP A 25 -9.26 -9.21 3.80
CA TRP A 25 -10.15 -8.04 3.86
C TRP A 25 -11.30 -8.19 4.87
N GLY A 26 -11.92 -9.38 4.88
CA GLY A 26 -12.98 -9.70 5.84
C GLY A 26 -12.54 -9.74 7.31
N ILE A 27 -11.24 -9.89 7.58
CA ILE A 27 -10.65 -9.88 8.93
C ILE A 27 -10.38 -8.45 9.41
N PHE A 28 -10.03 -7.55 8.50
CA PHE A 28 -9.66 -6.17 8.82
C PHE A 28 -10.84 -5.22 8.93
N LEU A 29 -12.03 -5.65 8.48
CA LEU A 29 -13.24 -4.85 8.53
C LEU A 29 -14.17 -5.26 9.68
N THR A 30 -14.82 -4.27 10.27
CA THR A 30 -15.89 -4.43 11.25
C THR A 30 -16.95 -3.39 10.94
N ARG A 31 -18.14 -3.81 10.51
CA ARG A 31 -19.25 -2.93 10.11
C ARG A 31 -18.86 -1.92 9.00
N GLY A 32 -18.09 -2.36 8.00
CA GLY A 32 -17.67 -1.53 6.86
C GLY A 32 -16.53 -0.55 7.14
N LEU A 33 -15.93 -0.62 8.34
CA LEU A 33 -14.80 0.23 8.74
C LEU A 33 -13.60 -0.63 9.15
N LEU A 34 -12.39 -0.11 9.02
CA LEU A 34 -11.19 -0.79 9.54
C LEU A 34 -11.26 -0.96 11.06
N ASN A 35 -10.96 -2.17 11.52
CA ASN A 35 -10.68 -2.43 12.93
C ASN A 35 -9.25 -1.98 13.29
N SER A 36 -8.81 -2.25 14.53
CA SER A 36 -7.49 -1.83 15.01
C SER A 36 -6.35 -2.42 14.18
N GLU A 37 -6.44 -3.69 13.78
CA GLU A 37 -5.40 -4.36 12.99
C GLU A 37 -5.38 -3.85 11.56
N GLY A 38 -6.55 -3.69 10.93
CA GLY A 38 -6.67 -3.08 9.62
C GLY A 38 -6.05 -1.68 9.57
N ARG A 39 -6.29 -0.86 10.58
CA ARG A 39 -5.66 0.47 10.70
C ARG A 39 -4.14 0.40 10.80
N LYS A 40 -3.57 -0.55 11.55
CA LYS A 40 -2.11 -0.75 11.65
C LYS A 40 -1.51 -1.18 10.31
N VAL A 41 -2.16 -2.11 9.61
CA VAL A 41 -1.71 -2.58 8.30
C VAL A 41 -1.74 -1.44 7.28
N CYS A 42 -2.84 -0.70 7.19
CA CYS A 42 -2.92 0.47 6.31
C CYS A 42 -1.90 1.56 6.66
N ALA A 43 -1.58 1.77 7.95
CA ALA A 43 -0.53 2.69 8.37
C ALA A 43 0.86 2.24 7.89
N ARG A 44 1.14 0.94 7.94
CA ARG A 44 2.39 0.36 7.41
C ARG A 44 2.48 0.52 5.90
N ILE A 45 1.42 0.18 5.17
CA ILE A 45 1.31 0.36 3.71
C ILE A 45 1.59 1.82 3.34
N GLY A 46 0.91 2.75 4.00
CA GLY A 46 1.10 4.16 3.73
C GLY A 46 2.51 4.67 4.03
N SER A 47 3.13 4.20 5.13
CA SER A 47 4.49 4.58 5.50
C SER A 47 5.54 4.05 4.49
N LEU A 48 5.36 2.84 3.98
CA LEU A 48 6.17 2.30 2.88
C LEU A 48 5.94 3.05 1.58
N ALA A 49 4.67 3.29 1.21
CA ALA A 49 4.31 4.04 0.00
C ALA A 49 4.89 5.46 0.00
N GLY A 50 4.80 6.18 1.13
CA GLY A 50 5.35 7.54 1.25
C GLY A 50 6.88 7.60 1.11
N ARG A 51 7.60 6.52 1.47
CA ARG A 51 9.05 6.41 1.24
C ARG A 51 9.39 6.06 -0.21
N LEU A 52 8.59 5.21 -0.84
CA LEU A 52 8.82 4.75 -2.22
C LEU A 52 8.37 5.76 -3.28
N PHE A 53 7.34 6.55 -2.96
CA PHE A 53 6.70 7.51 -3.85
C PHE A 53 6.61 8.90 -3.19
N PRO A 54 7.75 9.54 -2.84
CA PRO A 54 7.74 10.81 -2.09
C PRO A 54 7.05 11.96 -2.86
N GLU A 55 7.08 11.92 -4.19
CA GLU A 55 6.42 12.90 -5.08
C GLU A 55 4.88 12.78 -5.05
N ARG A 56 4.36 11.62 -4.66
CA ARG A 56 2.93 11.39 -4.48
C ARG A 56 2.66 11.46 -2.99
N SER A 57 2.19 12.62 -2.54
CA SER A 57 1.78 12.82 -1.15
C SER A 57 0.55 11.95 -0.83
N TYR A 58 0.77 10.65 -0.62
CA TYR A 58 -0.20 9.76 -0.05
C TYR A 58 -0.35 10.19 1.40
N ASN A 59 -1.33 11.04 1.66
CA ASN A 59 -1.66 11.43 3.01
C ASN A 59 -2.33 10.23 3.69
N VAL A 60 -1.50 9.31 4.18
CA VAL A 60 -1.88 8.06 4.86
C VAL A 60 -2.89 8.32 5.97
N LYS A 61 -2.75 9.45 6.67
CA LYS A 61 -3.70 9.90 7.70
C LYS A 61 -5.09 10.18 7.14
N ARG A 62 -5.20 10.64 5.90
CA ARG A 62 -6.46 10.93 5.21
C ARG A 62 -7.13 9.66 4.72
N ILE A 63 -6.34 8.71 4.20
CA ILE A 63 -6.81 7.38 3.74
C ILE A 63 -7.34 6.54 4.91
N ILE A 64 -6.62 6.55 6.03
CA ILE A 64 -7.00 5.81 7.25
C ILE A 64 -8.09 6.55 8.05
N GLY A 65 -8.13 7.88 7.93
CA GLY A 65 -9.02 8.76 8.70
C GLY A 65 -10.49 8.62 8.36
N ASP A 66 -10.85 8.51 7.07
CA ASP A 66 -12.25 8.33 6.65
C ASP A 66 -12.70 6.85 6.69
N GLY A 67 -11.74 5.90 6.68
CA GLY A 67 -11.91 4.53 7.19
C GLY A 67 -12.92 3.60 6.49
N SER A 68 -13.67 4.08 5.49
CA SER A 68 -14.60 3.26 4.71
C SER A 68 -13.86 2.27 3.82
N ASP A 69 -14.37 1.04 3.78
CA ASP A 69 -13.87 -0.05 2.95
C ASP A 69 -13.65 0.36 1.48
N TYR A 70 -14.62 1.05 0.87
CA TYR A 70 -14.54 1.51 -0.51
C TYR A 70 -13.35 2.45 -0.76
N HIS A 71 -13.13 3.42 0.14
CA HIS A 71 -12.04 4.37 -0.03
C HIS A 71 -10.67 3.68 0.07
N ILE A 72 -10.56 2.73 1.00
CA ILE A 72 -9.31 2.00 1.22
C ILE A 72 -9.03 1.07 0.04
N ASP A 73 -10.02 0.33 -0.46
CA ASP A 73 -9.83 -0.56 -1.62
C ASP A 73 -9.38 0.22 -2.86
N LYS A 74 -9.99 1.39 -3.12
CA LYS A 74 -9.57 2.27 -4.21
C LYS A 74 -8.10 2.67 -4.08
N VAL A 75 -7.67 3.09 -2.90
CA VAL A 75 -6.27 3.50 -2.65
C VAL A 75 -5.32 2.32 -2.78
N LEU A 76 -5.68 1.15 -2.27
CA LEU A 76 -4.89 -0.07 -2.43
C LEU A 76 -4.75 -0.44 -3.90
N ASN A 77 -5.80 -0.24 -4.71
CA ASN A 77 -5.73 -0.48 -6.15
C ASN A 77 -4.78 0.48 -6.87
N GLU A 78 -4.91 1.77 -6.61
CA GLU A 78 -4.03 2.80 -7.19
C GLU A 78 -2.55 2.53 -6.84
N LEU A 79 -2.27 2.14 -5.59
CA LEU A 79 -0.91 1.77 -5.16
C LEU A 79 -0.42 0.50 -5.85
N TYR A 80 -1.27 -0.51 -6.00
CA TYR A 80 -0.91 -1.76 -6.65
C TYR A 80 -0.54 -1.55 -8.12
N GLU A 81 -1.31 -0.76 -8.86
CA GLU A 81 -1.02 -0.41 -10.26
C GLU A 81 0.32 0.32 -10.40
N LEU A 82 0.62 1.26 -9.50
CA LEU A 82 1.90 1.97 -9.51
C LEU A 82 3.10 1.05 -9.27
N ILE A 83 2.96 0.09 -8.34
CA ILE A 83 4.01 -0.88 -8.09
C ILE A 83 4.28 -1.73 -9.34
N LEU A 84 3.24 -2.13 -10.07
CA LEU A 84 3.40 -2.86 -11.33
C LEU A 84 4.14 -2.04 -12.39
N CYS A 85 3.81 -0.75 -12.53
CA CYS A 85 4.52 0.16 -13.43
C CYS A 85 6.01 0.29 -13.07
N GLU A 86 6.35 0.44 -11.79
CA GLU A 86 7.74 0.49 -11.34
C GLU A 86 8.50 -0.80 -11.66
N PHE A 87 7.87 -1.97 -11.45
CA PHE A 87 8.49 -3.26 -11.78
C PHE A 87 8.71 -3.43 -13.29
N GLN A 88 7.79 -2.96 -14.13
CA GLN A 88 7.95 -2.97 -15.59
C GLN A 88 9.12 -2.07 -16.01
N ASN A 89 9.16 -0.84 -15.51
CA ASN A 89 10.24 0.11 -15.80
C ASN A 89 11.61 -0.41 -15.33
N SER A 90 11.66 -1.11 -14.20
CA SER A 90 12.90 -1.71 -13.67
C SER A 90 13.41 -2.91 -14.48
N ARG A 91 12.56 -3.50 -15.34
CA ARG A 91 12.92 -4.63 -16.23
C ARG A 91 13.30 -4.20 -17.65
N SER A 92 13.02 -2.95 -18.00
CA SER A 92 13.33 -2.36 -19.31
C SER A 92 14.70 -1.67 -19.36
N HIS A 93 15.43 -1.63 -18.24
CA HIS A 93 16.80 -1.11 -18.09
C HIS A 93 17.75 -2.23 -17.68
#